data_AF-A0A444VZ51-F1
#
_entry.id   AF-A0A444VZ51-F1
#
_cell.length_a   1.000
_cell.length_b   1.000
_cell.length_c   1.000
_cell.angle_alpha   90.00
_cell.angle_beta   90.00
_cell.angle_gamma   90.00
#
_symmetry.space_group_name_H-M   'P 1'
#
loop_
_entity.id
_entity.type
_entity.pdbx_description
1 polymer ?
#
loop_
_entity_poly.entity_id
_entity_poly.type
_entity_poly.pdbx_seq_one_letter_code
_entity_poly.pdbx_strand_id
1 'polypeptide(L)'
;MKNFSQKIRSRKLSSRVDLTAMVSVCFLLIVFFMAAKKLLKPETMNLSFPENYVYLENIGCVKTDRLYTILLDKNGKIITYSGQLEFPIDKPKEFNFEKNEIRQEIFRKKEEVHNYMTSEGKPKSEVIVIIKPSKNSNYGSLVNIVDEMKIANIENYSIVNDFTQEESKLLASH
;
A
#
# COMPACT_ATOMS: atom_id res chain seq x y z
N MET A 1 82.98 54.77 -16.15
CA MET A 1 81.92 54.61 -15.12
C MET A 1 80.83 53.71 -15.72
N LYS A 2 80.66 52.49 -15.20
CA LYS A 2 79.65 51.53 -15.71
C LYS A 2 78.39 51.61 -14.84
N ASN A 3 77.29 52.06 -15.44
CA ASN A 3 75.96 52.05 -14.85
C ASN A 3 75.42 50.61 -14.81
N PHE A 4 75.39 50.00 -13.63
CA PHE A 4 74.68 48.73 -13.42
C PHE A 4 73.20 49.02 -13.19
N SER A 5 72.38 48.66 -14.18
CA SER A 5 70.91 48.65 -14.08
C SER A 5 70.47 47.75 -12.93
N GLN A 6 69.84 48.35 -11.91
CA GLN A 6 69.36 47.65 -10.73
C GLN A 6 68.11 46.84 -11.09
N LYS A 7 68.27 45.53 -11.21
CA LYS A 7 67.21 44.58 -11.57
C LYS A 7 66.19 44.46 -10.44
N ILE A 8 64.99 45.03 -10.62
CA ILE A 8 63.88 44.95 -9.68
C ILE A 8 63.40 43.49 -9.59
N ARG A 9 63.56 42.87 -8.41
CA ARG A 9 63.19 41.46 -8.18
C ARG A 9 61.70 41.39 -7.81
N SER A 10 60.87 40.91 -8.74
CA SER A 10 59.45 40.65 -8.51
C SER A 10 59.25 39.63 -7.39
N ARG A 11 58.43 39.97 -6.38
CA ARG A 11 58.02 39.06 -5.30
C ARG A 11 57.00 38.06 -5.87
N LYS A 12 57.41 36.79 -5.97
CA LYS A 12 56.48 35.69 -6.27
C LYS A 12 55.62 35.42 -5.02
N LEU A 13 54.38 35.89 -5.04
CA LEU A 13 53.36 35.50 -4.05
C LEU A 13 52.93 34.06 -4.36
N SER A 14 53.25 33.10 -3.50
CA SER A 14 52.69 31.76 -3.58
C SER A 14 51.26 31.80 -3.03
N SER A 15 50.26 32.02 -3.89
CA SER A 15 48.85 31.87 -3.50
C SER A 15 48.54 30.38 -3.41
N ARG A 16 48.65 29.80 -2.21
CA ARG A 16 48.06 28.49 -1.94
C ARG A 16 46.54 28.65 -2.02
N VAL A 17 45.90 27.85 -2.87
CA VAL A 17 44.45 27.86 -3.03
C VAL A 17 43.83 27.13 -1.85
N ASP A 18 43.02 27.82 -1.07
CA ASP A 18 42.28 27.22 0.03
C ASP A 18 41.00 26.56 -0.51
N LEU A 19 40.95 25.24 -0.41
CA LEU A 19 39.83 24.41 -0.89
C LEU A 19 38.75 24.23 0.19
N THR A 20 38.90 24.80 1.39
CA THR A 20 37.99 24.61 2.52
C THR A 20 36.53 24.90 2.15
N ALA A 21 36.29 25.96 1.38
CA ALA A 21 34.96 26.29 0.88
C ALA A 21 34.40 25.22 -0.07
N MET A 22 35.24 24.68 -0.96
CA MET A 22 34.83 23.66 -1.94
C MET A 22 34.52 22.32 -1.28
N VAL A 23 35.34 21.90 -0.31
CA VAL A 23 35.15 20.64 0.44
C VAL A 23 33.85 20.68 1.25
N SER A 24 33.55 21.81 1.88
CA SER A 24 32.32 22.02 2.65
C SER A 24 31.05 21.84 1.78
N VAL A 25 31.03 22.42 0.58
CA VAL A 25 29.87 22.31 -0.33
C VAL A 25 29.64 20.86 -0.77
N CYS A 26 30.71 20.11 -1.07
CA CYS A 26 30.61 18.70 -1.41
C CYS A 26 30.06 17.85 -0.25
N PHE A 27 30.51 18.12 0.99
CA PHE A 27 30.02 17.41 2.17
C PHE A 27 28.53 17.66 2.40
N LEU A 28 28.08 18.92 2.28
CA LEU A 28 26.66 19.27 2.40
C LEU A 28 25.80 18.54 1.38
N LEU A 29 26.25 18.47 0.13
CA LEU A 29 25.53 17.77 -0.95
C LEU A 29 25.42 16.27 -0.69
N ILE A 30 26.49 15.62 -0.22
CA ILE A 30 26.47 14.18 0.08
C ILE A 30 25.46 13.88 1.20
N VAL A 31 25.46 14.67 2.28
CA VAL A 31 24.51 14.52 3.39
C VAL A 31 23.07 14.77 2.92
N PHE A 32 22.85 15.80 2.12
CA PHE A 32 21.54 16.12 1.55
C PHE A 32 21.00 14.99 0.66
N PHE A 33 21.81 14.48 -0.28
CA PHE A 33 21.40 13.39 -1.15
C PHE A 33 21.20 12.08 -0.38
N MET A 34 21.99 11.82 0.65
CA MET A 34 21.81 10.65 1.51
C MET A 34 20.50 10.74 2.31
N ALA A 35 20.16 11.91 2.83
CA ALA A 35 18.89 12.15 3.54
C ALA A 35 17.68 12.08 2.59
N ALA A 36 17.76 12.72 1.42
CA ALA A 36 16.70 12.68 0.41
C ALA A 36 16.41 11.25 -0.08
N LYS A 37 17.43 10.40 -0.22
CA LYS A 37 17.25 8.98 -0.58
C LYS A 37 16.51 8.17 0.49
N LYS A 38 16.61 8.53 1.78
CA LYS A 38 15.84 7.86 2.84
C LYS A 38 14.35 8.21 2.75
N LEU A 39 14.03 9.44 2.37
CA LEU A 39 12.64 9.88 2.17
C LEU A 39 12.03 9.36 0.87
N LEU A 40 12.87 9.02 -0.12
CA LEU A 40 12.42 8.48 -1.40
C LEU A 40 12.07 6.99 -1.34
N LYS A 41 12.55 6.25 -0.32
CA LYS A 41 12.10 4.87 -0.10
C LYS A 41 10.67 4.93 0.45
N PRO A 42 9.65 4.43 -0.27
CA PRO A 42 8.37 4.17 0.38
C PRO A 42 8.64 3.21 1.52
N GLU A 43 8.25 3.56 2.75
CA GLU A 43 8.17 2.57 3.82
C GLU A 43 7.21 1.49 3.35
N THR A 44 7.76 0.33 3.00
CA THR A 44 6.98 -0.80 2.59
C THR A 44 6.13 -1.21 3.77
N MET A 45 4.84 -0.91 3.67
CA MET A 45 3.81 -1.52 4.50
C MET A 45 4.05 -3.03 4.47
N ASN A 46 4.32 -3.66 5.61
CA ASN A 46 4.46 -5.11 5.70
C ASN A 46 3.09 -5.74 5.38
N LEU A 47 2.86 -5.96 4.09
CA LEU A 47 1.80 -6.80 3.59
C LEU A 47 2.33 -8.23 3.75
N SER A 48 2.03 -8.84 4.89
CA SER A 48 2.18 -10.28 5.06
C SER A 48 1.18 -10.94 4.11
N PHE A 49 1.56 -11.10 2.85
CA PHE A 49 0.83 -11.97 1.96
C PHE A 49 1.00 -13.39 2.50
N PRO A 50 -0.07 -14.15 2.77
CA PRO A 50 0.08 -15.55 3.13
C PRO A 50 0.87 -16.25 2.02
N GLU A 51 1.90 -17.04 2.38
CA GLU A 51 2.79 -17.75 1.44
C GLU A 51 2.05 -18.62 0.42
N ASN A 52 0.80 -18.96 0.75
CA ASN A 52 -0.12 -19.58 -0.17
C ASN A 52 -0.86 -18.47 -0.92
N TYR A 53 -0.28 -18.02 -2.04
CA TYR A 53 -1.10 -17.47 -3.11
C TYR A 53 -2.20 -18.50 -3.36
N VAL A 54 -3.42 -18.20 -2.94
CA VAL A 54 -4.59 -18.87 -3.50
C VAL A 54 -4.64 -18.34 -4.93
N TYR A 55 -3.91 -19.00 -5.83
CA TYR A 55 -4.10 -18.84 -7.26
C TYR A 55 -5.61 -18.86 -7.52
N LEU A 56 -6.10 -18.06 -8.47
CA LEU A 56 -7.52 -18.08 -8.86
C LEU A 56 -8.05 -19.51 -9.08
N GLU A 57 -7.18 -20.45 -9.44
CA GLU A 57 -7.44 -21.89 -9.57
C GLU A 57 -7.71 -22.64 -8.25
N ASN A 58 -7.19 -22.19 -7.11
CA ASN A 58 -7.37 -22.81 -5.79
C ASN A 58 -8.48 -22.17 -4.94
N ILE A 59 -9.08 -21.06 -5.39
CA ILE A 59 -10.27 -20.48 -4.73
C ILE A 59 -11.44 -21.47 -4.78
N GLY A 60 -11.48 -22.37 -5.77
CA GLY A 60 -12.49 -23.44 -5.87
C GLY A 60 -12.45 -24.47 -4.73
N CYS A 61 -11.37 -24.52 -3.93
CA CYS A 61 -11.26 -25.40 -2.77
C CYS A 61 -11.40 -24.66 -1.42
N VAL A 62 -11.65 -23.36 -1.45
CA VAL A 62 -11.92 -22.55 -0.26
C VAL A 62 -13.44 -22.50 -0.05
N LYS A 63 -13.89 -22.82 1.17
CA LYS A 63 -15.32 -22.74 1.51
C LYS A 63 -15.80 -21.31 1.29
N THR A 64 -16.76 -21.13 0.39
CA THR A 64 -17.32 -19.83 -0.04
C THR A 64 -17.80 -18.98 1.14
N ASP A 65 -18.21 -19.64 2.23
CA ASP A 65 -18.69 -19.03 3.48
C ASP A 65 -17.63 -18.18 4.20
N ARG A 66 -16.34 -18.36 3.89
CA ARG A 66 -15.24 -17.60 4.50
C ARG A 66 -14.73 -16.46 3.63
N LEU A 67 -15.20 -16.37 2.39
CA LEU A 67 -14.75 -15.38 1.43
C LEU A 67 -15.58 -14.10 1.59
N TYR A 68 -14.87 -13.00 1.81
CA TYR A 68 -15.45 -11.67 1.84
C TYR A 68 -14.76 -10.78 0.81
N THR A 69 -15.49 -10.26 -0.16
CA THR A 69 -14.92 -9.45 -1.22
C THR A 69 -15.32 -7.99 -1.06
N ILE A 70 -14.32 -7.11 -1.17
CA ILE A 70 -14.46 -5.66 -1.08
C ILE A 70 -14.03 -5.07 -2.42
N LEU A 71 -14.98 -4.53 -3.17
CA LEU A 71 -14.75 -3.79 -4.39
C LEU A 71 -14.61 -2.31 -4.05
N LEU A 72 -13.54 -1.68 -4.52
CA LEU A 72 -13.32 -0.24 -4.35
C LEU A 72 -13.63 0.45 -5.66
N ASP A 73 -14.50 1.46 -5.63
CA ASP A 73 -14.85 2.26 -6.80
C ASP A 73 -14.38 3.71 -6.67
N LYS A 74 -14.65 4.52 -7.69
CA LYS A 74 -14.42 5.96 -7.69
C LYS A 74 -15.12 6.65 -6.50
N ASN A 75 -14.60 7.82 -6.12
CA ASN A 75 -15.16 8.67 -5.06
C ASN A 75 -15.22 8.04 -3.67
N GLY A 76 -14.47 6.97 -3.42
CA GLY A 76 -14.50 6.31 -2.11
C GLY A 76 -15.81 5.56 -1.84
N LYS A 77 -16.46 5.09 -2.90
CA LYS A 77 -17.54 4.12 -2.79
C LYS A 77 -16.95 2.72 -2.64
N ILE A 78 -17.50 1.95 -1.72
CA ILE A 78 -17.09 0.58 -1.41
C ILE A 78 -18.30 -0.31 -1.62
N ILE A 79 -18.15 -1.38 -2.38
CA ILE A 79 -19.19 -2.40 -2.54
C ILE A 79 -18.67 -3.70 -1.95
N THR A 80 -19.40 -4.30 -1.03
CA THR A 80 -18.99 -5.53 -0.35
C THR A 80 -19.99 -6.64 -0.56
N TYR A 81 -19.51 -7.87 -0.71
CA TYR A 81 -20.35 -9.06 -0.73
C TYR A 81 -19.62 -10.27 -0.13
N SER A 82 -20.40 -11.23 0.36
CA SER A 82 -19.88 -12.48 0.93
C SER A 82 -20.14 -13.63 -0.04
N GLY A 83 -19.13 -14.47 -0.24
CA GLY A 83 -19.20 -15.64 -1.11
C GLY A 83 -19.04 -15.35 -2.61
N GLN A 84 -19.76 -16.11 -3.44
CA GLN A 84 -19.69 -16.01 -4.90
C GLN A 84 -20.81 -15.13 -5.42
N LEU A 85 -20.53 -14.29 -6.42
CA LEU A 85 -21.48 -13.29 -6.91
C LEU A 85 -22.74 -13.90 -7.54
N GLU A 86 -22.63 -15.12 -8.08
CA GLU A 86 -23.76 -15.91 -8.61
C GLU A 86 -24.72 -16.42 -7.51
N PHE A 87 -24.21 -16.61 -6.28
CA PHE A 87 -24.97 -17.03 -5.11
C PHE A 87 -24.51 -16.26 -3.87
N PRO A 88 -24.83 -14.95 -3.80
CA PRO A 88 -24.35 -14.12 -2.72
C PRO A 88 -25.04 -14.56 -1.42
N ILE A 89 -24.23 -14.90 -0.42
CA ILE A 89 -24.73 -15.27 0.92
C ILE A 89 -25.45 -14.06 1.53
N ASP A 90 -24.94 -12.86 1.23
CA ASP A 90 -25.53 -11.57 1.57
C ASP A 90 -25.63 -10.68 0.33
N LYS A 91 -26.74 -9.93 0.23
CA LYS A 91 -26.89 -8.90 -0.81
C LYS A 91 -25.69 -7.94 -0.78
N PRO A 92 -25.17 -7.50 -1.95
CA PRO A 92 -24.13 -6.50 -2.01
C PRO A 92 -24.53 -5.25 -1.23
N LYS A 93 -23.68 -4.84 -0.29
CA LYS A 93 -23.87 -3.63 0.50
C LYS A 93 -22.93 -2.55 0.00
N GLU A 94 -23.45 -1.33 -0.07
CA GLU A 94 -22.68 -0.15 -0.44
C GLU A 94 -22.32 0.63 0.82
N PHE A 95 -21.06 1.02 0.93
CA PHE A 95 -20.54 1.86 1.99
C PHE A 95 -19.79 3.04 1.39
N ASN A 96 -19.77 4.15 2.14
CA ASN A 96 -18.92 5.28 1.85
C ASN A 96 -17.81 5.35 2.90
N PHE A 97 -16.58 5.65 2.48
CA PHE A 97 -15.43 5.78 3.40
C PHE A 97 -15.64 6.82 4.51
N GLU A 98 -16.47 7.83 4.27
CA GLU A 98 -16.64 8.97 5.20
C GLU A 98 -17.25 8.59 6.55
N LYS A 99 -17.87 7.42 6.70
CA LYS A 99 -18.72 7.11 7.87
C LYS A 99 -18.23 6.04 8.85
N ASN A 100 -17.00 5.53 8.74
CA ASN A 100 -16.53 4.40 9.57
C ASN A 100 -17.42 3.13 9.54
N GLU A 101 -18.45 3.09 8.69
CA GLU A 101 -19.41 1.99 8.59
C GLU A 101 -18.71 0.70 8.15
N ILE A 102 -17.73 0.82 7.23
CA ILE A 102 -16.96 -0.32 6.73
C ILE A 102 -16.20 -1.04 7.85
N ARG A 103 -15.69 -0.31 8.84
CA ARG A 103 -14.97 -0.90 9.98
C ARG A 103 -15.88 -1.82 10.76
N GLN A 104 -17.07 -1.35 11.12
CA GLN A 104 -18.05 -2.13 11.88
C GLN A 104 -18.49 -3.38 11.11
N GLU A 105 -18.64 -3.26 9.79
CA GLU A 105 -19.03 -4.37 8.93
C GLU A 105 -17.92 -5.43 8.82
N ILE A 106 -16.65 -5.02 8.71
CA ILE A 106 -15.49 -5.92 8.73
C ILE A 106 -15.44 -6.70 10.05
N PHE A 107 -15.60 -6.01 11.19
CA PHE A 107 -15.63 -6.67 12.50
C PHE A 107 -16.80 -7.64 12.63
N ARG A 108 -18.01 -7.22 12.25
CA ARG A 108 -19.20 -8.07 12.29
C ARG A 108 -19.00 -9.34 11.45
N LYS A 109 -18.51 -9.19 10.22
CA LYS A 109 -18.30 -10.33 9.32
C LYS A 109 -17.19 -11.26 9.82
N LYS A 110 -16.12 -10.71 10.42
CA LYS A 110 -15.07 -11.51 11.07
C LYS A 110 -15.64 -12.39 12.17
N GLU A 111 -16.46 -11.83 13.07
CA GLU A 111 -17.08 -12.60 14.16
C GLU A 111 -18.08 -13.64 13.63
N GLU A 112 -18.89 -13.28 12.64
CA GLU A 112 -19.85 -14.17 12.01
C GLU A 112 -19.18 -15.40 11.40
N VAL A 113 -18.13 -15.19 10.60
CA VAL A 113 -17.35 -16.28 10.01
C VAL A 113 -16.65 -17.10 11.08
N HIS A 114 -16.09 -16.46 12.12
CA HIS A 114 -15.43 -17.18 13.21
C HIS A 114 -16.39 -18.09 13.99
N ASN A 115 -17.59 -17.61 14.29
CA ASN A 115 -18.63 -18.37 14.98
C ASN A 115 -19.11 -19.55 14.12
N TYR A 116 -19.37 -19.31 12.83
CA TYR A 116 -19.75 -20.34 11.87
C TYR A 116 -18.68 -21.45 11.78
N MET A 117 -17.42 -21.07 11.63
CA MET A 117 -16.32 -22.02 11.55
C MET A 117 -16.08 -22.79 12.86
N THR A 118 -16.37 -22.17 14.01
CA THR A 118 -16.32 -22.83 15.32
C THR A 118 -17.43 -23.87 15.44
N SER A 119 -18.66 -23.58 14.98
CA SER A 119 -19.75 -24.57 14.95
C SER A 119 -19.46 -25.76 14.03
N GLU A 120 -18.70 -25.54 12.95
CA GLU A 120 -18.27 -26.57 12.00
C GLU A 120 -17.02 -27.35 12.48
N GLY A 121 -16.54 -27.10 13.70
CA GLY A 121 -15.40 -27.80 14.30
C GLY A 121 -14.03 -27.35 13.79
N LYS A 122 -13.92 -26.19 13.13
CA LYS A 122 -12.68 -25.64 12.56
C LYS A 122 -12.38 -24.23 13.11
N PRO A 123 -12.09 -24.08 14.41
CA PRO A 123 -11.93 -22.75 15.05
C PRO A 123 -10.72 -21.95 14.56
N LYS A 124 -9.72 -22.60 13.96
CA LYS A 124 -8.52 -21.95 13.39
C LYS A 124 -8.77 -21.31 12.01
N SER A 125 -9.99 -21.41 11.50
CA SER A 125 -10.34 -20.91 10.18
C SER A 125 -10.83 -19.46 10.25
N GLU A 126 -9.98 -18.53 9.84
CA GLU A 126 -10.31 -17.10 9.81
C GLU A 126 -10.99 -16.66 8.51
N VAL A 127 -11.55 -15.46 8.50
CA VAL A 127 -12.10 -14.82 7.31
C VAL A 127 -11.00 -14.53 6.28
N ILE A 128 -11.28 -14.74 5.00
CA ILE A 128 -10.37 -14.42 3.89
C ILE A 128 -10.97 -13.23 3.16
N VAL A 129 -10.25 -12.10 3.13
CA VAL A 129 -10.72 -10.86 2.50
C VAL A 129 -10.05 -10.64 1.15
N ILE A 130 -10.83 -10.50 0.10
CA ILE A 130 -10.34 -10.15 -1.25
C ILE A 130 -10.63 -8.68 -1.50
N ILE A 131 -9.59 -7.89 -1.71
CA ILE A 131 -9.71 -6.46 -2.00
C ILE A 131 -9.48 -6.27 -3.50
N LYS A 132 -10.49 -5.77 -4.21
CA LYS A 132 -10.41 -5.51 -5.64
C LYS A 132 -10.54 -4.01 -5.93
N PRO A 133 -9.44 -3.29 -6.20
CA PRO A 133 -9.49 -1.89 -6.58
C PRO A 133 -9.90 -1.71 -8.04
N SER A 134 -10.99 -0.98 -8.30
CA SER A 134 -11.40 -0.60 -9.66
C SER A 134 -10.33 0.24 -10.33
N LYS A 135 -10.27 0.22 -11.66
CA LYS A 135 -9.37 1.08 -12.46
C LYS A 135 -9.53 2.57 -12.14
N ASN A 136 -10.70 2.98 -11.65
CA ASN A 136 -11.03 4.36 -11.30
C ASN A 136 -10.96 4.63 -9.80
N SER A 137 -10.53 3.66 -8.98
CA SER A 137 -10.42 3.83 -7.53
C SER A 137 -9.18 4.65 -7.15
N ASN A 138 -9.25 5.35 -6.02
CA ASN A 138 -8.13 6.12 -5.50
C ASN A 138 -7.18 5.20 -4.71
N TYR A 139 -5.87 5.36 -4.91
CA TYR A 139 -4.86 4.65 -4.12
C TYR A 139 -5.02 4.89 -2.61
N GLY A 140 -5.45 6.08 -2.19
CA GLY A 140 -5.76 6.39 -0.79
C GLY A 140 -6.87 5.51 -0.22
N SER A 141 -7.90 5.18 -1.01
CA SER A 141 -8.96 4.25 -0.60
C SER A 141 -8.42 2.84 -0.37
N LEU A 142 -7.49 2.37 -1.21
CA LEU A 142 -6.86 1.06 -1.03
C LEU A 142 -6.03 1.02 0.26
N VAL A 143 -5.16 2.01 0.48
CA VAL A 143 -4.33 2.10 1.69
C VAL A 143 -5.19 2.12 2.95
N ASN A 144 -6.25 2.93 2.95
CA ASN A 144 -7.18 3.00 4.07
C ASN A 144 -7.81 1.64 4.39
N ILE A 145 -8.24 0.86 3.39
CA ILE A 145 -8.81 -0.48 3.64
C ILE A 145 -7.77 -1.43 4.18
N VAL A 146 -6.53 -1.38 3.69
CA VAL A 146 -5.45 -2.20 4.23
C VAL A 146 -5.18 -1.83 5.70
N ASP A 147 -5.22 -0.54 6.05
CA ASP A 147 -5.13 -0.11 7.45
C ASP A 147 -6.31 -0.61 8.28
N GLU A 148 -7.54 -0.60 7.74
CA GLU A 148 -8.70 -1.20 8.42
C GLU A 148 -8.53 -2.71 8.63
N MET A 149 -7.93 -3.44 7.70
CA MET A 149 -7.61 -4.88 7.89
C MET A 149 -6.62 -5.09 9.04
N LYS A 150 -5.61 -4.23 9.14
CA LYS A 150 -4.65 -4.27 10.25
C LYS A 150 -5.31 -3.97 11.59
N ILE A 151 -6.18 -2.96 11.65
CA ILE A 151 -6.94 -2.60 12.86
C ILE A 151 -7.86 -3.76 13.26
N ALA A 152 -8.49 -4.41 12.28
CA ALA A 152 -9.34 -5.58 12.52
C ALA A 152 -8.56 -6.87 12.84
N ASN A 153 -7.22 -6.84 12.80
CA ASN A 153 -6.35 -8.00 12.95
C ASN A 153 -6.76 -9.15 12.01
N ILE A 154 -6.90 -8.85 10.73
CA ILE A 154 -7.15 -9.82 9.65
C ILE A 154 -5.84 -10.02 8.91
N GLU A 155 -5.24 -11.20 9.08
CA GLU A 155 -3.98 -11.54 8.43
C GLU A 155 -4.19 -12.07 7.01
N ASN A 156 -5.36 -12.66 6.75
CA ASN A 156 -5.68 -13.32 5.49
C ASN A 156 -6.41 -12.36 4.54
N TYR A 157 -5.66 -11.51 3.83
CA TYR A 157 -6.21 -10.70 2.75
C TYR A 157 -5.34 -10.72 1.49
N SER A 158 -5.99 -10.58 0.33
CA SER A 158 -5.34 -10.56 -0.98
C SER A 158 -5.85 -9.38 -1.81
N ILE A 159 -4.95 -8.67 -2.48
CA ILE A 159 -5.29 -7.59 -3.40
C ILE A 159 -5.28 -8.16 -4.82
N VAL A 160 -6.41 -8.08 -5.51
CA VAL A 160 -6.60 -8.66 -6.84
C VAL A 160 -7.12 -7.60 -7.80
N ASN A 161 -6.42 -7.38 -8.91
CA ASN A 161 -6.78 -6.37 -9.89
C ASN A 161 -7.70 -6.90 -11.01
N ASP A 162 -8.00 -8.20 -10.98
CA ASP A 162 -8.84 -8.87 -11.97
C ASP A 162 -10.32 -8.82 -11.55
N PHE A 163 -11.15 -8.35 -12.48
CA PHE A 163 -12.60 -8.22 -12.32
C PHE A 163 -13.32 -9.16 -13.26
N THR A 164 -14.35 -9.83 -12.73
CA THR A 164 -15.30 -10.56 -13.57
C THR A 164 -16.23 -9.56 -14.26
N GLN A 165 -16.78 -9.95 -15.42
CA GLN A 165 -17.69 -9.11 -16.19
C GLN A 165 -18.93 -8.69 -15.37
N GLU A 166 -19.38 -9.54 -14.44
CA GLU A 166 -20.51 -9.25 -13.54
C GLU A 166 -20.17 -8.21 -12.48
N GLU A 167 -18.99 -8.28 -11.87
CA GLU A 167 -18.50 -7.28 -10.91
C GLU A 167 -18.35 -5.91 -11.59
N SER A 168 -17.87 -5.90 -12.83
CA SER A 168 -17.79 -4.67 -13.64
C SER A 168 -19.17 -4.07 -13.93
N LYS A 169 -20.21 -4.90 -14.11
CA LYS A 169 -21.60 -4.42 -14.26
C LYS A 169 -22.13 -3.83 -12.96
N LEU A 170 -21.83 -4.44 -11.81
CA LEU A 170 -22.23 -3.91 -10.50
C LEU A 170 -21.60 -2.54 -10.23
N LEU A 171 -20.35 -2.35 -10.62
CA LEU A 171 -19.66 -1.06 -10.55
C LEU A 171 -20.22 -0.03 -11.55
N ALA A 172 -20.66 -0.48 -12.74
CA ALA A 172 -21.19 0.40 -13.78
C ALA A 172 -22.66 0.78 -13.59
N SER A 173 -23.45 -0.05 -12.90
CA SER A 173 -24.89 0.16 -12.69
C SER A 173 -25.23 1.18 -11.60
N HIS A 174 -24.26 1.71 -10.85
CA HIS A 174 -24.48 2.69 -9.78
C HIS A 174 -23.46 3.82 -9.74
#